data_AF-A0AAN6PXM6-F1
#
_entry.id   AF-A0AAN6PXM6-F1
#
_cell.length_a   1.000
_cell.length_b   1.000
_cell.length_c   1.000
_cell.angle_alpha   90.00
_cell.angle_beta   90.00
_cell.angle_gamma   90.00
#
_symmetry.space_group_name_H-M   'P 1'
#
loop_
_entity.id
_entity.type
_entity.pdbx_description
1 polymer ?
#
loop_
_entity_poly.entity_id
_entity_poly.type
_entity_poly.pdbx_seq_one_letter_code
_entity_poly.pdbx_strand_id
1 'polypeptide(L)'
;MARLKMAQWDNAIADCAECLRLAPDSMKAHYSLSQAHLALHAYDDALRHALRAHVLCAGAGDKSLGTITTHVLRCKKERWDDLEKRRARETAGLEAEVLALLERERDGALREHRQGRLDLDEVAKKEIEDEWRGKMDMMRDVFERARPAEERRRQVPDWAIDDISFQVMVDPVIWLSRQKPASPTSGPPSSSISAGSPRTRSRGNRFSGLPENASPIRRPKPAVLRTLL
;
A
#
# COMPACT_ATOMS: atom_id res chain seq x y z
N MET A 1 21.45 29.50 -1.02
CA MET A 1 21.80 28.66 -2.19
C MET A 1 23.24 28.13 -2.17
N ALA A 2 24.27 28.90 -1.77
CA ALA A 2 25.64 28.38 -1.67
C ALA A 2 25.81 27.27 -0.62
N ARG A 3 25.17 27.40 0.55
CA ARG A 3 25.24 26.43 1.66
C ARG A 3 24.63 25.06 1.35
N LEU A 4 23.60 24.99 0.49
CA LEU A 4 23.05 23.71 0.00
C LEU A 4 24.07 22.94 -0.85
N LYS A 5 24.89 23.65 -1.64
CA LYS A 5 25.96 23.03 -2.45
C LYS A 5 27.15 22.59 -1.60
N MET A 6 27.31 23.18 -0.41
CA MET A 6 28.34 22.84 0.57
C MET A 6 27.87 21.81 1.60
N ALA A 7 26.69 21.20 1.41
CA ALA A 7 26.08 20.21 2.31
C ALA A 7 25.90 20.68 3.77
N GLN A 8 25.80 21.99 4.00
CA GLN A 8 25.51 22.55 5.33
C GLN A 8 23.99 22.68 5.52
N TRP A 9 23.33 21.55 5.79
CA TRP A 9 21.86 21.45 5.79
C TRP A 9 21.21 22.22 6.94
N ASP A 10 21.75 22.12 8.16
CA ASP A 10 21.17 22.79 9.35
C ASP A 10 21.20 24.31 9.21
N ASN A 11 22.33 24.87 8.78
CA ASN A 11 22.47 26.30 8.51
C ASN A 11 21.55 26.75 7.36
N ALA A 12 21.39 25.92 6.33
CA ALA A 12 20.49 26.22 5.22
C ALA A 12 19.02 26.22 5.65
N ILE A 13 18.63 25.35 6.59
CA ILE A 13 17.28 25.34 7.17
C ILE A 13 17.06 26.61 7.98
N ALA A 14 18.01 27.01 8.84
CA ALA A 14 17.90 28.24 9.62
C ALA A 14 17.74 29.48 8.73
N ASP A 15 18.53 29.59 7.66
CA ASP A 15 18.39 30.68 6.68
C ASP A 15 17.03 30.68 5.99
N CYS A 16 16.58 29.49 5.54
CA CYS A 16 15.30 29.36 4.85
C CYS A 16 14.12 29.66 5.79
N ALA A 17 14.23 29.29 7.07
CA ALA A 17 13.23 29.61 8.09
C ALA A 17 13.11 31.12 8.30
N GLU A 18 14.25 31.83 8.39
CA GLU A 18 14.24 33.29 8.49
C GLU A 18 13.69 33.94 7.20
N CYS A 19 13.99 33.38 6.04
CA CYS A 19 13.40 33.84 4.78
C CYS A 19 11.87 33.66 4.75
N LEU A 20 11.35 32.56 5.30
CA LEU A 20 9.91 32.32 5.43
C LEU A 20 9.26 33.25 6.46
N ARG A 21 10.00 33.70 7.48
CA ARG A 21 9.52 34.72 8.44
C ARG A 21 9.29 36.07 7.77
N LEU A 22 10.15 36.43 6.81
CA LEU A 22 10.03 37.67 6.04
C LEU A 22 9.01 37.55 4.89
N ALA A 23 9.04 36.43 4.18
CA ALA A 23 8.17 36.15 3.04
C ALA A 23 7.61 34.72 3.13
N PRO A 24 6.42 34.54 3.75
CA PRO A 24 5.82 33.23 3.98
C PRO A 24 5.52 32.44 2.70
N ASP A 25 5.28 33.12 1.59
CA ASP A 25 4.89 32.52 0.31
C ASP A 25 6.06 32.40 -0.69
N SER A 26 7.30 32.37 -0.20
CA SER A 26 8.47 32.20 -1.05
C SER A 26 8.61 30.75 -1.53
N MET A 27 8.30 30.49 -2.80
CA MET A 27 8.46 29.17 -3.44
C MET A 27 9.90 28.64 -3.32
N LYS A 28 10.90 29.49 -3.60
CA LYS A 28 12.32 29.09 -3.58
C LYS A 28 12.80 28.70 -2.19
N ALA A 29 12.29 29.36 -1.14
CA ALA A 29 12.62 29.03 0.24
C ALA A 29 12.05 27.65 0.60
N HIS A 30 10.78 27.38 0.30
CA HIS A 30 10.17 26.07 0.51
C HIS A 30 10.88 24.94 -0.26
N TYR A 31 11.26 25.17 -1.52
CA TYR A 31 11.99 24.18 -2.33
C TYR A 31 13.41 23.90 -1.82
N SER A 32 14.07 24.93 -1.27
CA SER A 32 15.41 24.79 -0.69
C SER A 32 15.36 24.04 0.65
N LEU A 33 14.33 24.32 1.45
CA LEU A 33 14.07 23.70 2.74
C LEU A 33 13.65 22.24 2.58
N SER A 34 12.82 21.90 1.59
CA SER A 34 12.46 20.50 1.29
C SER A 34 13.69 19.67 0.89
N GLN A 35 14.62 20.23 0.12
CA GLN A 35 15.88 19.55 -0.22
C GLN A 35 16.76 19.32 1.00
N ALA A 36 16.87 20.30 1.90
CA ALA A 36 17.65 20.15 3.12
C ALA A 36 17.04 19.09 4.06
N HIS A 37 15.73 19.10 4.27
CA HIS A 37 15.06 18.06 5.07
C HIS A 37 15.17 16.67 4.46
N LEU A 38 15.12 16.56 3.12
CA LEU A 38 15.32 15.29 2.44
C LEU A 38 16.72 14.73 2.68
N ALA A 39 17.75 15.58 2.70
CA ALA A 39 19.12 15.20 3.02
C ALA A 39 19.31 14.80 4.50
N LEU A 40 18.50 15.35 5.41
CA LEU A 40 18.48 15.00 6.83
C LEU A 40 17.56 13.81 7.17
N HIS A 41 17.00 13.12 6.17
CA HIS A 41 16.03 12.02 6.36
C HIS A 41 14.75 12.42 7.11
N ALA A 42 14.42 13.71 7.15
CA ALA A 42 13.15 14.23 7.69
C ALA A 42 12.07 14.22 6.59
N TYR A 43 11.60 13.03 6.23
CA TYR A 43 10.77 12.80 5.03
C TYR A 43 9.39 13.47 5.08
N ASP A 44 8.72 13.51 6.23
CA ASP A 44 7.40 14.12 6.37
C ASP A 44 7.46 15.65 6.20
N ASP A 45 8.46 16.29 6.81
CA ASP A 45 8.70 17.73 6.66
C ASP A 45 9.12 18.08 5.22
N ALA A 46 10.01 17.27 4.63
CA ALA A 46 10.42 17.44 3.25
C ALA A 46 9.21 17.43 2.30
N LEU A 47 8.30 16.45 2.45
CA LEU A 47 7.10 16.34 1.62
C LEU A 47 6.14 17.52 1.83
N ARG A 48 5.93 17.96 3.08
CA ARG A 48 5.07 19.11 3.40
C ARG A 48 5.55 20.37 2.70
N HIS A 49 6.84 20.66 2.77
CA HIS A 49 7.41 21.85 2.12
C HIS A 49 7.48 21.72 0.60
N ALA A 50 7.74 20.53 0.07
CA ALA A 50 7.70 20.28 -1.38
C ALA A 50 6.29 20.48 -1.97
N LEU A 51 5.24 20.03 -1.26
CA LEU A 51 3.85 20.26 -1.68
C LEU A 51 3.48 21.75 -1.63
N ARG A 52 3.91 22.47 -0.58
CA ARG A 52 3.69 23.93 -0.51
C ARG A 52 4.38 24.66 -1.66
N ALA A 53 5.62 24.30 -1.98
CA ALA A 53 6.34 24.85 -3.13
C ALA A 53 5.61 24.58 -4.46
N HIS A 54 5.03 23.39 -4.62
CA HIS A 54 4.27 23.03 -5.82
C HIS A 54 3.01 23.88 -5.98
N VAL A 55 2.23 24.07 -4.90
CA VAL A 55 1.03 24.92 -4.92
C VAL A 55 1.36 26.37 -5.29
N LEU A 56 2.43 26.92 -4.71
CA LEU A 56 2.88 28.28 -5.01
C LEU A 56 3.35 28.42 -6.47
N CYS A 57 4.09 27.42 -6.98
CA CYS A 57 4.53 27.42 -8.37
C CYS A 57 3.37 27.30 -9.37
N ALA A 58 2.35 26.49 -9.05
CA ALA A 58 1.16 26.34 -9.87
C ALA A 58 0.33 27.64 -9.89
N GLY A 59 0.25 28.36 -8.76
CA GLY A 59 -0.41 29.67 -8.68
C GLY A 59 0.33 30.78 -9.43
N ALA A 60 1.66 30.75 -9.43
CA ALA A 60 2.49 31.75 -10.12
C ALA A 60 2.65 31.49 -11.63
N GLY A 61 2.43 30.25 -12.10
CA GLY A 61 2.63 29.88 -13.50
C GLY A 61 4.10 29.84 -13.94
N ASP A 62 5.01 29.53 -13.02
CA ASP A 62 6.44 29.52 -13.29
C ASP A 62 6.90 28.30 -14.11
N LYS A 63 7.96 28.49 -14.91
CA LYS A 63 8.61 27.42 -15.71
C LYS A 63 9.22 26.30 -14.84
N SER A 64 9.43 26.55 -13.56
CA SER A 64 9.99 25.59 -12.59
C SER A 64 8.99 24.54 -12.10
N LEU A 65 7.75 24.52 -12.61
CA LEU A 65 6.76 23.55 -12.16
C LEU A 65 7.24 22.11 -12.33
N GLY A 66 7.78 21.75 -13.50
CA GLY A 66 8.26 20.39 -13.77
C GLY A 66 9.38 19.94 -12.82
N THR A 67 10.32 20.83 -12.48
CA THR A 67 11.41 20.50 -11.54
C THR A 67 10.90 20.33 -10.10
N ILE A 68 9.85 21.05 -9.72
CA ILE A 68 9.23 20.91 -8.40
C ILE A 68 8.37 19.64 -8.35
N THR A 69 7.60 19.32 -9.40
CA THR A 69 6.79 18.09 -9.47
C THR A 69 7.66 16.84 -9.38
N THR A 70 8.76 16.79 -10.13
CA THR A 70 9.74 15.69 -10.04
C THR A 70 10.36 15.57 -8.64
N HIS A 71 10.61 16.70 -7.97
CA HIS A 71 11.07 16.70 -6.57
C HIS A 71 10.01 16.18 -5.59
N VAL A 72 8.73 16.54 -5.76
CA VAL A 72 7.62 16.01 -4.94
C VAL A 72 7.51 14.49 -5.10
N LEU A 73 7.62 13.99 -6.33
CA LEU A 73 7.60 12.55 -6.61
C LEU A 73 8.77 11.84 -5.92
N ARG A 74 9.97 12.43 -5.97
CA ARG A 74 11.13 11.93 -5.23
C ARG A 74 10.88 11.89 -3.72
N CYS A 75 10.34 12.96 -3.13
CA CYS A 75 10.04 12.99 -1.68
C CYS A 75 9.02 11.91 -1.29
N LYS A 76 7.98 11.70 -2.10
CA LYS A 76 7.00 10.64 -1.88
C LYS A 76 7.64 9.25 -1.95
N LYS A 77 8.52 9.03 -2.92
CA LYS A 77 9.25 7.77 -3.08
C LYS A 77 10.12 7.48 -1.86
N GLU A 78 10.99 8.42 -1.48
CA GLU A 78 11.92 8.25 -0.36
C GLU A 78 11.19 8.04 0.99
N ARG A 79 10.08 8.74 1.20
CA ARG A 79 9.19 8.52 2.35
C ARG A 79 8.61 7.12 2.36
N TRP A 80 8.15 6.64 1.21
CA TRP A 80 7.62 5.28 1.08
C TRP A 80 8.71 4.24 1.31
N ASP A 81 9.91 4.43 0.74
CA ASP A 81 11.06 3.56 0.91
C ASP A 81 11.49 3.46 2.39
N ASP A 82 11.48 4.58 3.14
CA ASP A 82 11.78 4.58 4.57
C ASP A 82 10.70 3.85 5.40
N LEU A 83 9.42 4.12 5.13
CA LEU A 83 8.32 3.43 5.80
C LEU A 83 8.35 1.92 5.51
N GLU A 84 8.65 1.54 4.28
CA GLU A 84 8.75 0.14 3.89
C GLU A 84 9.93 -0.55 4.56
N LYS A 85 11.08 0.14 4.64
CA LYS A 85 12.24 -0.34 5.38
C LYS A 85 11.95 -0.49 6.88
N ARG A 86 11.16 0.40 7.48
CA ARG A 86 10.73 0.29 8.88
C ARG A 86 9.81 -0.91 9.08
N ARG A 87 8.79 -1.08 8.23
CA ARG A 87 7.90 -2.26 8.27
C ARG A 87 8.69 -3.57 8.15
N ALA A 88 9.60 -3.67 7.18
CA ALA A 88 10.43 -4.86 7.01
C ALA A 88 11.29 -5.17 8.24
N ARG A 89 11.84 -4.13 8.91
CA ARG A 89 12.61 -4.30 10.16
C ARG A 89 11.74 -4.73 11.33
N GLU A 90 10.53 -4.16 11.46
CA GLU A 90 9.58 -4.53 12.51
C GLU A 90 9.14 -5.98 12.35
N THR A 91 8.78 -6.40 11.14
CA THR A 91 8.41 -7.79 10.83
C THR A 91 9.57 -8.75 11.09
N ALA A 92 10.79 -8.43 10.63
CA ALA A 92 11.97 -9.26 10.87
C ALA A 92 12.35 -9.33 12.36
N GLY A 93 12.19 -8.24 13.10
CA GLY A 93 12.40 -8.20 14.54
C GLY A 93 11.42 -9.09 15.29
N LEU A 94 10.13 -9.01 14.93
CA LEU A 94 9.08 -9.86 15.51
C LEU A 94 9.32 -11.34 15.22
N GLU A 95 9.69 -11.69 13.99
CA GLU A 95 10.03 -13.07 13.61
C GLU A 95 11.18 -13.63 14.46
N ALA A 96 12.26 -12.85 14.61
CA ALA A 96 13.40 -13.25 15.42
C ALA A 96 13.03 -13.41 16.90
N GLU A 97 12.21 -12.51 17.46
CA GLU A 97 11.75 -12.58 18.85
C GLU A 97 10.89 -13.82 19.11
N VAL A 98 9.91 -14.10 18.24
CA VAL A 98 9.04 -15.28 18.38
C VAL A 98 9.85 -16.58 18.28
N LEU A 99 10.78 -16.67 17.33
CA LEU A 99 11.64 -17.85 17.21
C LEU A 99 12.53 -18.04 18.44
N ALA A 100 13.10 -16.96 18.98
CA ALA A 100 13.91 -17.03 20.20
C ALA A 100 13.09 -17.46 21.43
N LEU A 101 11.82 -17.02 21.53
CA LEU A 101 10.91 -17.48 22.58
C LEU A 101 10.63 -18.98 22.45
N LEU A 102 10.36 -19.48 21.24
CA LEU A 102 10.14 -20.92 21.00
C LEU A 102 11.39 -21.75 21.32
N GLU A 103 12.58 -21.27 20.97
CA GLU A 103 13.85 -21.94 21.33
C GLU A 103 14.05 -21.99 22.84
N ARG A 104 13.74 -20.89 23.55
CA ARG A 104 13.84 -20.83 25.01
C ARG A 104 12.89 -21.81 25.70
N GLU A 105 11.65 -21.92 25.23
CA GLU A 105 10.64 -22.85 25.76
C GLU A 105 11.03 -24.31 25.47
N ARG A 106 11.53 -24.61 24.26
CA ARG A 106 12.10 -25.93 23.92
C ARG A 106 13.21 -26.32 24.89
N ASP A 107 14.17 -25.41 25.11
CA ASP A 107 15.28 -25.68 26.02
C ASP A 107 14.80 -25.82 27.48
N GLY A 108 13.73 -25.12 27.87
CA GLY A 108 13.04 -25.29 29.14
C GLY A 108 12.50 -26.71 29.32
N ALA A 109 11.71 -27.18 28.35
CA ALA A 109 11.15 -28.53 28.35
C ALA A 109 12.23 -29.62 28.40
N LEU A 110 13.34 -29.44 27.67
CA LEU A 110 14.48 -30.36 27.71
C LEU A 110 15.18 -30.38 29.08
N ARG A 111 15.25 -29.24 29.79
CA ARG A 111 15.82 -29.17 31.14
C ARG A 111 14.92 -29.84 32.17
N GLU A 112 13.61 -29.63 32.11
CA GLU A 112 12.63 -30.28 33.00
C GLU A 112 12.67 -31.80 32.84
N HIS A 113 12.67 -32.30 31.60
CA HIS A 113 12.78 -33.72 31.32
C HIS A 113 14.12 -34.32 31.79
N ARG A 114 15.22 -33.54 31.75
CA ARG A 114 16.53 -33.94 32.29
C ARG A 114 16.54 -34.05 33.81
N GLN A 115 15.81 -33.20 34.53
CA GLN A 115 15.78 -33.20 36.00
C GLN A 115 14.86 -34.28 36.58
N GLY A 116 13.81 -34.70 35.86
CA GLY A 116 12.79 -35.62 36.35
C GLY A 116 13.08 -37.13 36.18
N ARG A 117 14.04 -37.54 35.34
CA ARG A 117 14.37 -38.96 35.09
C ARG A 117 15.88 -39.19 35.18
N LEU A 118 16.29 -40.12 36.05
CA LEU A 118 17.70 -40.53 36.24
C LEU A 118 18.26 -41.37 35.08
N ASP A 119 17.43 -41.83 34.14
CA ASP A 119 17.85 -42.55 32.94
C ASP A 119 17.29 -41.85 31.68
N LEU A 120 18.19 -41.47 30.78
CA LEU A 120 17.90 -40.67 29.59
C LEU A 120 17.24 -41.55 28.52
N ASP A 121 15.91 -41.56 28.44
CA ASP A 121 15.24 -41.95 27.19
C ASP A 121 15.60 -40.91 26.12
N GLU A 122 16.71 -41.13 25.40
CA GLU A 122 17.13 -40.33 24.25
C GLU A 122 16.03 -40.24 23.18
N VAL A 123 15.14 -41.23 23.14
CA VAL A 123 13.95 -41.25 22.30
C VAL A 123 12.98 -40.12 22.70
N ALA A 124 12.66 -39.99 23.98
CA ALA A 124 11.74 -38.95 24.47
C ALA A 124 12.29 -37.54 24.24
N LYS A 125 13.61 -37.34 24.36
CA LYS A 125 14.24 -36.05 24.01
C LYS A 125 14.08 -35.72 22.54
N LYS A 126 14.30 -36.69 21.65
CA LYS A 126 14.13 -36.50 20.21
C LYS A 126 12.69 -36.19 19.83
N GLU A 127 11.72 -36.86 20.45
CA GLU A 127 10.30 -36.56 20.23
C GLU A 127 9.95 -35.11 20.60
N ILE A 128 10.46 -34.64 21.75
CA ILE A 128 10.30 -33.24 22.17
C ILE A 128 10.98 -32.30 21.15
N GLU A 129 12.23 -32.57 20.77
CA GLU A 129 12.95 -31.76 19.79
C GLU A 129 12.22 -31.68 18.44
N ASP A 130 11.65 -32.79 17.97
CA ASP A 130 10.94 -32.86 16.70
C ASP A 130 9.57 -32.14 16.76
N GLU A 131 8.87 -32.20 17.90
CA GLU A 131 7.64 -31.43 18.12
C GLU A 131 7.93 -29.91 18.07
N TRP A 132 8.96 -29.46 18.80
CA TRP A 132 9.35 -28.05 18.82
C TRP A 132 9.91 -27.58 17.49
N ARG A 133 10.67 -28.43 16.79
CA ARG A 133 11.12 -28.19 15.42
C ARG A 133 9.92 -27.96 14.49
N GLY A 134 8.92 -28.82 14.55
CA GLY A 134 7.68 -28.66 13.77
C GLY A 134 6.95 -27.35 14.06
N LYS A 135 6.88 -26.92 15.33
CA LYS A 135 6.31 -25.62 15.72
C LYS A 135 7.11 -24.44 15.14
N MET A 136 8.45 -24.51 15.19
CA MET A 136 9.32 -23.47 14.64
C MET A 136 9.21 -23.39 13.12
N ASP A 137 9.19 -24.54 12.44
CA ASP A 137 9.02 -24.61 10.98
C ASP A 137 7.66 -24.07 10.55
N MET A 138 6.59 -24.40 11.28
CA MET A 138 5.26 -23.82 11.06
C MET A 138 5.26 -22.30 11.24
N MET A 139 5.96 -21.79 12.25
CA MET A 139 6.05 -20.34 12.47
C MET A 139 6.82 -19.65 11.35
N ARG A 140 7.94 -20.22 10.90
CA ARG A 140 8.70 -19.74 9.72
C ARG A 140 7.81 -19.72 8.48
N ASP A 141 7.05 -20.78 8.24
CA ASP A 141 6.10 -20.86 7.13
C ASP A 141 5.04 -19.77 7.18
N VAL A 142 4.52 -19.41 8.36
CA VAL A 142 3.56 -18.31 8.51
C VAL A 142 4.16 -16.97 8.10
N PHE A 143 5.38 -16.66 8.57
CA PHE A 143 6.09 -15.44 8.18
C PHE A 143 6.46 -15.45 6.69
N GLU A 144 6.90 -16.58 6.16
CA GLU A 144 7.26 -16.72 4.75
C GLU A 144 6.04 -16.62 3.83
N ARG A 145 4.84 -17.00 4.28
CA ARG A 145 3.59 -16.76 3.55
C ARG A 145 3.15 -15.29 3.61
N ALA A 146 3.48 -14.57 4.69
CA ALA A 146 3.16 -13.16 4.84
C ALA A 146 4.07 -12.27 3.96
N ARG A 147 5.37 -12.58 3.85
CA ARG A 147 6.37 -11.83 3.06
C ARG A 147 5.98 -11.54 1.59
N PRO A 148 5.58 -12.52 0.77
CA PRO A 148 5.30 -12.28 -0.65
C PRO A 148 4.05 -11.44 -0.90
N ALA A 149 3.13 -11.28 0.06
CA ALA A 149 2.03 -10.34 -0.08
C ALA A 149 2.50 -8.87 0.05
N GLU A 150 3.57 -8.65 0.79
CA GLU A 150 4.13 -7.32 1.07
C GLU A 150 5.28 -6.97 0.12
N GLU A 151 6.22 -7.89 -0.14
CA GLU A 151 7.43 -7.64 -0.92
C GLU A 151 7.25 -7.79 -2.45
N ARG A 152 6.20 -8.47 -2.92
CA ARG A 152 5.96 -8.55 -4.36
C ARG A 152 5.61 -7.16 -4.87
N ARG A 153 6.50 -6.60 -5.69
CA ARG A 153 6.21 -5.42 -6.52
C ARG A 153 4.89 -5.68 -7.23
N ARG A 154 3.85 -4.97 -6.79
CA ARG A 154 2.50 -5.14 -7.32
C ARG A 154 2.53 -4.73 -8.79
N GLN A 155 2.07 -5.62 -9.67
CA GLN A 155 1.85 -5.23 -11.06
C GLN A 155 0.73 -4.20 -11.06
N VAL A 156 1.02 -3.02 -11.60
CA VAL A 156 0.02 -1.97 -11.77
C VAL A 156 -0.93 -2.46 -12.86
N PRO A 157 -2.26 -2.48 -12.63
CA PRO A 157 -3.21 -2.84 -13.67
C PRO A 157 -3.09 -1.92 -14.89
N ASP A 158 -3.24 -2.48 -16.10
CA ASP A 158 -3.07 -1.75 -17.36
C ASP A 158 -3.93 -0.48 -17.46
N TRP A 159 -5.15 -0.48 -16.92
CA TRP A 159 -6.03 0.70 -16.94
C TRP A 159 -5.52 1.88 -16.10
N ALA A 160 -4.62 1.63 -15.15
CA ALA A 160 -4.01 2.67 -14.32
C ALA A 160 -2.70 3.20 -14.92
N ILE A 161 -2.27 2.64 -16.04
CA ILE A 161 -1.11 3.06 -16.80
C ILE A 161 -1.59 4.02 -17.90
N ASP A 162 -0.87 5.12 -18.09
CA ASP A 162 -1.12 6.05 -19.19
C ASP A 162 -0.57 5.50 -20.51
N ASP A 163 -1.39 5.49 -21.57
CA ASP A 163 -1.01 5.03 -22.92
C ASP A 163 0.09 5.88 -23.56
N ILE A 164 0.29 7.12 -23.10
CA ILE A 164 1.31 8.04 -23.62
C ILE A 164 2.60 7.93 -22.81
N SER A 165 2.50 8.10 -21.50
CA SER A 165 3.68 8.15 -20.62
C SER A 165 4.16 6.78 -20.16
N PHE A 166 3.36 5.71 -20.32
CA PHE A 166 3.58 4.36 -19.79
C PHE A 166 3.91 4.31 -18.29
N GLN A 167 3.52 5.36 -17.56
CA GLN A 167 3.68 5.50 -16.12
C GLN A 167 2.31 5.42 -15.45
N VAL A 168 2.32 5.21 -14.13
CA VAL A 168 1.09 5.30 -13.32
C VAL A 168 0.46 6.67 -13.53
N MET A 169 -0.83 6.68 -13.89
CA MET A 169 -1.57 7.89 -14.17
C MET A 169 -1.66 8.77 -12.91
N VAL A 170 -1.04 9.95 -12.94
CA VAL A 170 -1.05 10.92 -11.83
C VAL A 170 -2.27 11.84 -11.90
N ASP A 171 -2.72 12.16 -13.11
CA ASP A 171 -3.88 13.04 -13.37
C ASP A 171 -4.66 12.55 -14.62
N PRO A 172 -5.73 11.75 -14.43
CA PRO A 172 -6.55 11.25 -15.53
C PRO A 172 -7.33 12.38 -16.20
N VAL A 173 -6.98 12.72 -17.45
CA VAL A 173 -7.82 13.60 -18.25
C VAL A 173 -8.72 12.75 -19.14
N ILE A 174 -10.02 12.76 -18.85
CA ILE A 174 -11.02 12.16 -19.75
C ILE A 174 -11.34 13.13 -20.88
N TRP A 175 -10.83 12.86 -22.08
CA TRP A 175 -11.35 13.53 -23.28
C TRP A 175 -12.59 12.78 -23.76
N LEU A 176 -13.60 13.50 -24.25
CA LEU A 176 -14.78 12.92 -24.88
C LEU A 176 -14.39 12.34 -26.26
N SER A 177 -13.67 11.23 -26.22
CA SER A 177 -13.40 10.39 -27.36
C SER A 177 -14.58 9.43 -27.51
N ARG A 178 -15.17 9.35 -28.70
CA ARG A 178 -15.91 8.17 -29.11
C ARG A 178 -14.94 6.99 -29.06
N GLN A 179 -14.82 6.34 -27.91
CA GLN A 179 -14.02 5.12 -27.83
C GLN A 179 -14.58 4.10 -28.83
N LYS A 180 -13.67 3.49 -29.59
CA LYS A 180 -13.91 2.28 -30.39
C LYS A 180 -14.67 1.25 -29.53
N PRO A 181 -15.64 0.51 -30.09
CA PRO A 181 -16.32 -0.54 -29.35
C PRO A 181 -15.28 -1.52 -28.80
N ALA A 182 -15.37 -1.80 -27.51
CA ALA A 182 -14.58 -2.82 -26.84
C ALA A 182 -14.62 -4.11 -27.67
N SER A 183 -13.46 -4.62 -28.07
CA SER A 183 -13.36 -5.96 -28.64
C SER A 183 -13.93 -6.96 -27.63
N PRO A 184 -14.89 -7.82 -28.03
CA PRO A 184 -15.47 -8.81 -27.13
C PRO A 184 -14.47 -9.95 -26.95
N THR A 185 -13.64 -9.91 -25.93
CA THR A 185 -12.83 -11.06 -25.54
C THR A 185 -13.61 -11.96 -24.59
N SER A 186 -13.84 -13.18 -25.06
CA SER A 186 -14.38 -14.38 -24.39
C SER A 186 -15.78 -14.28 -23.76
N GLY A 187 -16.80 -14.50 -24.59
CA GLY A 187 -18.05 -15.09 -24.10
C GLY A 187 -17.83 -16.55 -23.65
N PRO A 188 -18.64 -17.08 -22.70
CA PRO A 188 -18.56 -18.49 -22.33
C PRO A 188 -18.97 -19.37 -23.52
N PRO A 189 -18.38 -20.56 -23.70
CA PRO A 189 -18.76 -21.44 -24.79
C PRO A 189 -20.21 -21.90 -24.60
N SER A 190 -21.07 -21.48 -25.51
CA SER A 190 -22.43 -21.99 -25.68
C SER A 190 -22.36 -23.46 -26.09
N SER A 191 -22.64 -24.36 -25.15
CA SER A 191 -22.88 -25.77 -25.45
C SER A 191 -24.22 -25.92 -26.17
N SER A 192 -24.13 -26.25 -27.46
CA SER A 192 -25.22 -26.73 -28.30
C SER A 192 -25.73 -28.08 -27.79
N ILE A 193 -27.01 -28.16 -27.41
CA ILE A 193 -27.76 -29.43 -27.40
C ILE A 193 -29.05 -29.22 -28.19
N SER A 194 -29.09 -29.88 -29.35
CA SER A 194 -30.19 -29.95 -30.30
C SER A 194 -31.12 -31.11 -29.95
N ALA A 195 -32.41 -30.77 -29.78
CA ALA A 195 -33.63 -31.49 -30.15
C ALA A 195 -33.77 -33.02 -29.91
N GLY A 196 -34.79 -33.36 -29.10
CA GLY A 196 -35.51 -34.65 -29.12
C GLY A 196 -36.88 -34.52 -28.44
N SER A 197 -37.96 -34.50 -29.24
CA SER A 197 -39.37 -34.29 -28.84
C SER A 197 -40.04 -35.54 -28.19
N PRO A 198 -41.38 -35.62 -28.02
CA PRO A 198 -42.12 -35.26 -26.81
C PRO A 198 -42.93 -36.44 -26.20
N ARG A 199 -43.22 -36.42 -24.89
CA ARG A 199 -44.28 -37.30 -24.31
C ARG A 199 -45.09 -36.61 -23.19
N THR A 200 -46.33 -36.28 -23.55
CA THR A 200 -47.61 -36.45 -22.82
C THR A 200 -47.70 -36.30 -21.29
N ARG A 201 -48.48 -35.29 -20.90
CA ARG A 201 -49.66 -35.34 -19.97
C ARG A 201 -49.40 -35.62 -18.48
N SER A 202 -49.60 -34.62 -17.60
CA SER A 202 -50.83 -34.49 -16.80
C SER A 202 -50.87 -33.24 -15.89
N ARG A 203 -52.03 -32.59 -15.92
CA ARG A 203 -52.77 -31.82 -14.89
C ARG A 203 -52.03 -31.17 -13.71
N GLY A 204 -52.15 -29.83 -13.68
CA GLY A 204 -52.75 -29.09 -12.55
C GLY A 204 -51.80 -28.56 -11.49
N ASN A 205 -51.62 -27.23 -11.42
CA ASN A 205 -52.40 -26.40 -10.50
C ASN A 205 -52.18 -24.91 -10.81
N ARG A 206 -53.26 -24.14 -10.74
CA ARG A 206 -53.27 -22.68 -10.85
C ARG A 206 -52.86 -22.10 -9.50
N PHE A 207 -51.93 -21.15 -9.45
CA PHE A 207 -51.97 -20.08 -8.47
C PHE A 207 -51.37 -18.80 -9.05
N SER A 208 -52.24 -17.80 -9.11
CA SER A 208 -52.10 -16.42 -9.56
C SER A 208 -51.34 -15.56 -8.55
N GLY A 209 -50.61 -14.55 -9.03
CA GLY A 209 -50.34 -13.33 -8.26
C GLY A 209 -48.92 -12.77 -8.38
N LEU A 210 -48.71 -11.87 -9.35
CA LEU A 210 -47.74 -10.75 -9.25
C LEU A 210 -48.50 -9.54 -8.64
N PRO A 211 -47.83 -8.57 -7.99
CA PRO A 211 -47.17 -7.51 -8.76
C PRO A 211 -45.81 -7.01 -8.23
N GLU A 212 -45.13 -6.36 -9.17
CA GLU A 212 -43.96 -5.49 -9.10
C GLU A 212 -43.93 -4.54 -7.89
N ASN A 213 -42.75 -4.42 -7.25
CA ASN A 213 -42.24 -3.14 -6.78
C ASN A 213 -40.77 -3.27 -6.33
N ALA A 214 -39.83 -3.06 -7.26
CA ALA A 214 -38.41 -2.87 -6.93
C ALA A 214 -38.08 -1.37 -7.03
N SER A 215 -38.06 -0.68 -5.88
CA SER A 215 -37.62 0.71 -5.80
C SER A 215 -36.09 0.80 -5.86
N PRO A 216 -35.49 1.73 -6.64
CA PRO A 216 -34.05 1.90 -6.73
C PRO A 216 -33.49 2.68 -5.52
N ILE A 217 -32.41 2.14 -4.96
CA ILE A 217 -31.64 2.69 -3.83
C ILE A 217 -31.14 4.11 -4.18
N ARG A 218 -31.71 5.13 -3.51
CA ARG A 218 -31.26 6.53 -3.59
C ARG A 218 -29.91 6.70 -2.89
N ARG A 219 -28.92 7.24 -3.60
CA ARG A 219 -27.67 7.75 -2.99
C ARG A 219 -27.95 9.03 -2.19
N PRO A 220 -27.34 9.24 -1.01
CA PRO A 220 -27.49 10.48 -0.26
C PRO A 220 -26.71 11.63 -0.92
N LYS A 221 -27.32 12.82 -0.98
CA LYS A 221 -26.71 14.08 -1.45
C LYS A 221 -25.80 14.68 -0.36
N PRO A 222 -24.75 15.44 -0.73
CA PRO A 222 -23.85 16.07 0.23
C PRO A 222 -24.53 17.22 0.98
N ALA A 223 -24.37 17.25 2.30
CA ALA A 223 -24.86 18.30 3.19
C ALA A 223 -24.05 19.59 2.99
N VAL A 224 -24.74 20.68 2.68
CA VAL A 224 -24.21 22.05 2.67
C VAL A 224 -24.22 22.54 4.13
N LEU A 225 -23.03 22.67 4.73
CA LEU A 225 -22.85 23.31 6.03
C LEU A 225 -23.11 24.81 5.88
N ARG A 226 -24.25 25.24 6.40
CA ARG A 226 -24.68 26.63 6.49
C ARG A 226 -24.09 27.25 7.75
N THR A 227 -23.25 28.24 7.53
CA THR A 227 -22.67 29.17 8.51
C THR A 227 -23.77 29.82 9.36
N LEU A 228 -23.66 29.75 10.69
CA LEU A 228 -24.29 30.67 11.64
C LEU A 228 -23.41 30.76 12.90
N LEU A 229 -23.10 32.02 13.25
CA LEU A 229 -22.32 32.56 14.38
C LEU A 229 -20.79 32.54 14.22
#